data_AF-A0A497FFR6-F1
#
_entry.id   AF-A0A497FFR6-F1
#
_cell.length_a   1.000
_cell.length_b   1.000
_cell.length_c   1.000
_cell.angle_alpha   90.00
_cell.angle_beta   90.00
_cell.angle_gamma   90.00
#
_symmetry.space_group_name_H-M   'P 1'
#
loop_
_entity.id
_entity.type
_entity.pdbx_description
1 polymer ?
#
loop_
_entity_poly.entity_id
_entity_poly.type
_entity_poly.pdbx_seq_one_letter_code
_entity_poly.pdbx_strand_id
1 'polypeptide(L)'
;MKEKLTKAASSYNKYRKVKVDILRVEKDKFIAKFTGKNLCYTCCLYDWFEDLIYEIGDDKVKFSTSKVEKISDSEYHVEFFLEARW
;
A
#
# COMPACT_ATOMS: atom_id res chain seq x y z
N MET A 1 -6.90 7.72 -9.34
CA MET A 1 -5.93 7.13 -8.40
C MET A 1 -6.60 6.45 -7.21
N LYS A 2 -7.38 7.16 -6.39
CA LYS A 2 -8.06 6.61 -5.20
C LYS A 2 -8.82 5.31 -5.47
N GLU A 3 -9.65 5.26 -6.51
CA GLU A 3 -10.43 4.07 -6.85
C GLU A 3 -9.54 2.84 -7.17
N LYS A 4 -8.47 3.03 -7.94
CA LYS A 4 -7.48 1.97 -8.23
C LYS A 4 -6.81 1.46 -6.95
N LEU A 5 -6.39 2.37 -6.06
CA LEU A 5 -5.76 2.01 -4.77
C LEU A 5 -6.73 1.22 -3.88
N THR A 6 -7.98 1.66 -3.78
CA THR A 6 -9.01 0.96 -2.99
C THR A 6 -9.33 -0.41 -3.57
N LYS A 7 -9.40 -0.53 -4.90
CA LYS A 7 -9.59 -1.83 -5.57
C LYS A 7 -8.42 -2.78 -5.32
N ALA A 8 -7.18 -2.30 -5.45
CA ALA A 8 -5.98 -3.09 -5.18
C ALA A 8 -5.94 -3.57 -3.72
N ALA A 9 -6.25 -2.68 -2.76
CA ALA A 9 -6.38 -3.05 -1.35
C ALA A 9 -7.46 -4.12 -1.12
N SER A 10 -8.63 -3.99 -1.76
CA SER A 10 -9.70 -4.99 -1.67
C SER A 10 -9.28 -6.35 -2.26
N SER A 11 -8.59 -6.34 -3.40
CA SER A 11 -8.04 -7.54 -4.06
C SER A 11 -7.05 -8.27 -3.14
N TYR A 12 -6.08 -7.53 -2.59
CA TYR A 12 -5.10 -8.05 -1.63
C TYR A 12 -5.77 -8.65 -0.39
N ASN A 13 -6.73 -7.92 0.18
CA ASN A 13 -7.47 -8.33 1.39
C ASN A 13 -8.26 -9.62 1.20
N LYS A 14 -8.63 -9.99 -0.03
CA LYS A 14 -9.37 -11.23 -0.31
C LYS A 14 -8.52 -12.47 -0.07
N TYR A 15 -7.22 -12.40 -0.39
CA TYR A 15 -6.34 -13.57 -0.41
C TYR A 15 -5.33 -13.60 0.75
N ARG A 16 -5.12 -12.46 1.42
CA ARG A 16 -4.08 -12.31 2.44
C ARG A 16 -4.66 -12.19 3.85
N LYS A 17 -3.89 -12.68 4.83
CA LYS A 17 -4.21 -12.56 6.28
C LYS A 17 -3.99 -11.14 6.79
N VAL A 18 -3.01 -10.43 6.24
CA VAL A 18 -2.81 -9.00 6.48
C VAL A 18 -3.83 -8.22 5.67
N LYS A 19 -4.44 -7.23 6.29
CA LYS A 19 -5.38 -6.31 5.68
C LYS A 19 -4.71 -4.98 5.39
N VAL A 20 -5.04 -4.40 4.26
CA VAL A 20 -4.60 -3.10 3.80
C VAL A 20 -5.82 -2.21 3.62
N ASP A 21 -5.79 -1.04 4.23
CA ASP A 21 -6.80 0.01 4.08
C ASP A 21 -6.14 1.30 3.62
N ILE A 22 -6.75 2.01 2.67
CA ILE A 22 -6.23 3.30 2.20
C ILE A 22 -6.80 4.40 3.11
N LEU A 23 -5.97 4.95 3.99
CA LEU A 23 -6.37 6.00 4.93
C LEU A 23 -6.53 7.36 4.26
N ARG A 24 -5.58 7.71 3.39
CA ARG A 24 -5.58 9.01 2.72
C ARG A 24 -4.95 8.87 1.34
N VAL A 25 -5.49 9.62 0.38
CA VAL A 25 -4.90 9.79 -0.95
C VAL A 25 -4.77 11.28 -1.21
N GLU A 26 -3.57 11.71 -1.57
CA GLU A 26 -3.21 13.05 -1.99
C GLU A 26 -2.75 13.00 -3.47
N LYS A 27 -2.26 14.13 -4.00
CA LYS A 27 -1.94 14.24 -5.43
C LYS A 27 -0.77 13.33 -5.85
N ASP A 28 0.25 13.27 -5.01
CA ASP A 28 1.54 12.62 -5.24
C ASP A 28 1.88 11.61 -4.14
N LYS A 29 0.97 11.38 -3.19
CA LYS A 29 1.17 10.43 -2.10
C LYS A 29 -0.11 9.81 -1.59
N PHE A 30 0.01 8.69 -0.89
CA PHE A 30 -1.09 8.10 -0.15
C PHE A 30 -0.58 7.36 1.08
N ILE A 31 -1.46 7.16 2.06
CA ILE A 31 -1.17 6.41 3.28
C ILE A 31 -1.99 5.12 3.27
N ALA A 32 -1.29 4.00 3.38
CA ALA A 32 -1.88 2.68 3.56
C ALA A 32 -1.68 2.20 5.00
N LYS A 33 -2.75 1.72 5.60
CA LYS A 33 -2.78 1.09 6.91
C LYS A 33 -2.73 -0.42 6.72
N PHE A 34 -1.72 -1.05 7.29
CA PHE A 34 -1.58 -2.50 7.35
C PHE A 34 -1.98 -2.99 8.73
N THR A 35 -2.88 -3.98 8.78
CA THR A 35 -3.31 -4.63 10.04
C THR A 35 -3.24 -6.14 9.95
N GLY A 36 -2.84 -6.80 11.03
CA GLY A 36 -2.67 -8.25 11.05
C GLY A 36 -1.94 -8.77 12.29
N LYS A 37 -1.95 -10.09 12.50
CA LYS A 37 -1.15 -10.75 13.54
C LYS A 37 0.23 -11.08 12.98
N ASN A 38 1.29 -10.89 13.79
CA ASN A 38 2.69 -11.12 13.40
C ASN A 38 3.08 -10.38 12.11
N LEU A 39 2.76 -9.08 12.05
CA LEU A 39 3.09 -8.23 10.91
C LEU A 39 4.61 -8.11 10.76
N CYS A 40 5.16 -8.88 9.83
CA CYS A 40 6.50 -8.62 9.32
C CYS A 40 6.37 -7.50 8.28
N TYR A 41 6.67 -6.26 8.70
CA TYR A 41 6.40 -5.08 7.88
C TYR A 41 7.04 -5.18 6.49
N THR A 42 8.29 -5.64 6.40
CA THR A 42 8.99 -5.78 5.12
C THR A 42 8.29 -6.77 4.20
N CYS A 43 8.01 -7.98 4.69
CA CYS A 43 7.38 -9.03 3.88
C CYS A 43 5.98 -8.61 3.38
N CYS A 44 5.16 -8.05 4.25
CA CYS A 44 3.79 -7.67 3.88
C CYS A 44 3.74 -6.43 2.97
N LEU A 45 4.69 -5.51 3.15
CA LEU A 45 4.84 -4.33 2.30
C LEU A 45 5.26 -4.71 0.88
N TYR A 46 6.30 -5.52 0.72
CA TYR A 46 6.78 -5.94 -0.61
C TYR A 46 5.72 -6.72 -1.38
N ASP A 47 5.05 -7.69 -0.74
CA ASP A 47 3.97 -8.47 -1.35
C ASP A 47 2.84 -7.56 -1.86
N TRP A 48 2.43 -6.57 -1.05
CA TRP A 48 1.37 -5.66 -1.47
C TRP A 48 1.83 -4.71 -2.57
N PHE A 49 3.08 -4.28 -2.53
CA PHE A 49 3.65 -3.34 -3.49
C PHE A 49 3.72 -3.93 -4.89
N GLU A 50 4.10 -5.21 -5.00
CA GLU A 50 4.08 -5.93 -6.27
C GLU A 50 2.65 -6.00 -6.83
N ASP A 51 1.69 -6.47 -6.02
CA ASP A 51 0.28 -6.56 -6.39
C ASP A 51 -0.30 -5.18 -6.79
N LEU A 52 0.10 -4.13 -6.08
CA LEU A 52 -0.33 -2.74 -6.32
C LEU A 52 0.10 -2.23 -7.70
N ILE A 53 1.35 -2.46 -8.09
CA ILE A 53 1.87 -2.05 -9.41
C ILE A 53 1.08 -2.74 -10.52
N TYR A 54 0.83 -4.05 -10.39
CA TYR A 54 0.05 -4.82 -11.37
C TYR A 54 -1.40 -4.33 -11.47
N GLU A 55 -2.08 -4.10 -10.35
CA GLU A 55 -3.49 -3.68 -10.33
C GLU A 55 -3.69 -2.24 -10.84
N ILE A 56 -2.68 -1.37 -10.68
CA ILE A 56 -2.74 0.00 -11.20
C ILE A 56 -2.55 0.01 -12.72
N GLY A 57 -1.82 -0.95 -13.26
CA GLY A 57 -1.70 -1.20 -14.70
C GLY A 57 -1.07 -0.03 -15.46
N ASP A 58 -0.20 0.74 -14.79
CA ASP A 58 0.49 1.88 -15.36
C ASP A 58 1.99 1.74 -15.05
N ASP A 59 2.74 1.33 -16.07
CA ASP A 59 4.19 1.10 -16.02
C ASP A 59 4.99 2.40 -15.81
N LYS A 60 4.36 3.57 -16.00
CA LYS A 60 4.98 4.88 -15.81
C LYS A 60 4.84 5.39 -14.38
N VAL A 61 3.98 4.78 -13.56
CA VAL A 61 3.80 5.13 -12.16
C VAL A 61 4.77 4.30 -11.32
N LYS A 62 5.77 4.97 -10.76
CA LYS A 62 6.63 4.37 -9.74
C LYS A 62 6.11 4.73 -8.36
N PHE A 63 6.19 3.76 -7.47
CA PHE A 63 5.94 3.99 -6.06
C PHE A 63 7.28 4.00 -5.33
N SER A 64 7.35 4.76 -4.24
CA SER A 64 8.44 4.65 -3.27
C SER A 64 7.87 4.83 -1.88
N THR A 65 8.44 4.14 -0.89
CA THR A 65 8.07 4.37 0.50
C THR A 65 8.77 5.62 1.01
N SER A 66 8.01 6.64 1.42
CA SER A 66 8.56 7.86 2.02
C SER A 66 8.67 7.76 3.54
N LYS A 67 7.69 7.09 4.18
CA LYS A 67 7.63 6.96 5.64
C LYS A 67 6.97 5.66 6.04
N VAL A 68 7.54 4.98 7.04
CA VAL A 68 6.92 3.83 7.71
C VAL A 68 6.78 4.17 9.18
N GLU A 69 5.57 4.04 9.71
CA GLU A 69 5.24 4.36 11.09
C GLU A 69 4.58 3.15 11.76
N LYS A 70 5.22 2.61 12.81
CA LYS A 70 4.66 1.53 13.60
C LYS A 70 3.70 2.12 14.64
N ILE A 71 2.42 1.82 14.51
CA ILE A 71 1.40 2.24 15.48
C ILE A 71 1.30 1.23 16.62
N SER A 72 1.40 -0.06 16.30
CA SER A 72 1.43 -1.16 17.28
C SER A 72 2.08 -2.42 16.68
N ASP A 73 2.16 -3.51 17.45
CA ASP A 73 2.62 -4.81 16.93
C ASP A 73 1.69 -5.39 15.84
N SER A 74 0.46 -4.90 15.76
CA SER A 74 -0.55 -5.33 14.79
C SER A 74 -0.93 -4.25 13.78
N GLU A 75 -0.25 -3.09 13.78
CA GLU A 75 -0.61 -1.98 12.90
C GLU A 75 0.59 -1.14 12.46
N TYR A 76 0.70 -0.97 11.15
CA TYR A 76 1.67 -0.09 10.51
C TYR A 76 0.96 0.88 9.58
N HIS A 77 1.37 2.13 9.57
CA HIS A 77 0.99 3.10 8.56
C HIS A 77 2.18 3.34 7.66
N VAL A 78 1.97 3.24 6.35
CA VAL A 78 3.02 3.45 5.37
C VAL A 78 2.57 4.52 4.40
N GLU A 79 3.39 5.56 4.29
CA GLU A 79 3.24 6.59 3.27
C GLU A 79 4.03 6.18 2.02
N PHE A 80 3.33 6.24 0.90
CA PHE A 80 3.88 5.99 -0.41
C PHE A 80 3.83 7.27 -1.23
N PHE A 81 4.94 7.55 -1.91
CA PHE A 81 5.03 8.60 -2.91
C PHE A 81 4.78 7.99 -4.30
N LEU A 82 4.01 8.70 -5.13
CA LEU A 82 3.80 8.38 -6.52
C LEU A 82 4.70 9.27 -7.38
N GLU A 83 5.69 8.67 -8.02
CA GLU A 83 6.46 9.32 -9.06
C GLU A 83 5.80 9.03 -10.41
N ALA A 84 5.13 10.03 -10.98
CA ALA A 84 4.74 10.00 -12.38
C ALA A 84 5.92 10.46 -13.24
N ARG A 85 6.45 9.59 -14.11
CA ARG A 85 7.35 10.04 -15.18
C ARG A 85 6.51 10.60 -16.32
N TRP A 86 6.80 11.85 -16.69
CA TRP A 86 6.20 12.57 -17.81
C TRP A 86 7.08 12.35 -19.05
#